data_AF-A0A0W7WRZ3-F1
#
_entry.id   AF-A0A0W7WRZ3-F1
#
_cell.length_a   1.000
_cell.length_b   1.000
_cell.length_c   1.000
_cell.angle_alpha   90.00
_cell.angle_beta   90.00
_cell.angle_gamma   90.00
#
_symmetry.space_group_name_H-M   'P 1'
#
loop_
_entity.id
_entity.type
_entity.pdbx_description
1 polymer ?
#
loop_
_entity_poly.entity_id
_entity_poly.type
_entity_poly.pdbx_seq_one_letter_code
_entity_poly.pdbx_strand_id
1 'polypeptide(L)'
;MYKRRWPSGEALAIAQAKDKYWDQFVNKRNFEGFAESMMVAIHEETHMWDLDPSRTRWDVHIAAWINAGQQALTVPVHGGFPRKEILPLIKDSLSSSMDDIYLRDRTQGEYRLQGVLAEQNAGLTGLPAVTVVQEYIKGVGAGNARDIAATNLRYLLLYLRVAKDKHPDYWTRIKAEPKLRDLVLTQFLRTAYWLEKSAPYTGKLGSRDADKITATNYAPENIAVLEEFTGRKVRVDAQKHCTA
;
A
#
# COMPACT_ATOMS: atom_id res chain seq x y z
N MET A 1 -25.36 -0.91 -5.33
CA MET A 1 -24.43 -1.46 -4.31
C MET A 1 -23.27 -2.25 -4.92
N TYR A 2 -23.41 -2.91 -6.08
CA TYR A 2 -22.34 -3.66 -6.76
C TYR A 2 -21.29 -2.80 -7.50
N LYS A 3 -21.64 -1.60 -7.99
CA LYS A 3 -20.68 -0.66 -8.60
C LYS A 3 -19.66 -0.03 -7.64
N ARG A 4 -19.86 -0.16 -6.31
CA ARG A 4 -18.94 0.34 -5.28
C ARG A 4 -17.91 -0.70 -4.82
N ARG A 5 -18.00 -1.93 -5.34
CA ARG A 5 -17.22 -3.09 -4.90
C ARG A 5 -16.31 -3.67 -5.99
N TRP A 6 -16.30 -3.05 -7.17
CA TRP A 6 -15.31 -3.34 -8.19
C TRP A 6 -13.96 -2.75 -7.76
N PRO A 7 -12.87 -3.54 -7.74
CA PRO A 7 -11.55 -3.03 -7.38
C PRO A 7 -11.18 -1.88 -8.31
N SER A 8 -10.54 -0.86 -7.75
CA SER A 8 -9.81 0.19 -8.46
C SER A 8 -8.97 -0.32 -9.65
N GLY A 9 -8.59 -1.61 -9.67
CA GLY A 9 -7.84 -2.27 -10.73
C GLY A 9 -8.52 -2.36 -12.10
N GLU A 10 -9.84 -2.55 -12.22
CA GLU A 10 -10.48 -2.60 -13.56
C GLU A 10 -10.38 -1.24 -14.26
N ALA A 11 -10.80 -0.18 -13.56
CA ALA A 11 -10.71 1.17 -14.08
C ALA A 11 -9.27 1.62 -14.31
N LEU A 12 -8.33 1.14 -13.49
CA LEU A 12 -6.90 1.35 -13.71
C LEU A 12 -6.41 0.66 -14.99
N ALA A 13 -6.76 -0.62 -15.20
CA ALA A 13 -6.40 -1.35 -16.41
C ALA A 13 -6.99 -0.70 -17.67
N ILE A 14 -8.21 -0.15 -17.59
CA ILE A 14 -8.80 0.65 -18.67
C ILE A 14 -8.00 1.94 -18.89
N ALA A 15 -7.63 2.65 -17.82
CA ALA A 15 -6.83 3.87 -17.90
C ALA A 15 -5.42 3.61 -18.48
N GLN A 16 -4.89 2.40 -18.26
CA GLN A 16 -3.59 1.93 -18.74
C GLN A 16 -3.68 0.99 -19.95
N ALA A 17 -4.80 0.98 -20.68
CA ALA A 17 -5.01 0.03 -21.78
C ALA A 17 -3.97 0.16 -22.94
N LYS A 18 -3.16 1.22 -22.94
CA LYS A 18 -2.08 1.46 -23.90
C LYS A 18 -0.68 1.21 -23.32
N ASP A 19 -0.57 0.74 -22.07
CA ASP A 19 0.73 0.38 -21.52
C ASP A 19 1.29 -0.85 -22.27
N LYS A 20 2.52 -0.70 -22.76
CA LYS A 20 3.25 -1.75 -23.46
C LYS A 20 3.84 -2.79 -22.49
N TYR A 21 3.87 -2.51 -21.19
CA TYR A 21 4.43 -3.41 -20.18
C TYR A 21 3.40 -4.38 -19.59
N TRP A 22 2.09 -4.15 -19.76
CA TRP A 22 1.01 -5.02 -19.27
C TRP A 22 1.26 -6.53 -19.52
N ASP A 23 1.70 -6.87 -20.74
CA ASP A 23 1.94 -8.25 -21.17
C ASP A 23 3.08 -8.95 -20.42
N GLN A 24 3.97 -8.20 -19.77
CA GLN A 24 5.07 -8.74 -18.95
C GLN A 24 4.57 -9.20 -17.58
N PHE A 25 3.45 -8.64 -17.11
CA PHE A 25 2.90 -8.92 -15.79
C PHE A 25 1.78 -9.97 -15.82
N VAL A 26 1.30 -10.35 -17.01
CA VAL A 26 0.12 -11.22 -17.17
C VAL A 26 0.46 -12.56 -17.82
N ASN A 27 0.21 -13.64 -17.09
CA ASN A 27 0.23 -14.98 -17.67
C ASN A 27 -1.07 -15.25 -18.44
N LYS A 28 -0.99 -15.27 -19.77
CA LYS A 28 -2.12 -15.48 -20.68
C LYS A 28 -2.40 -16.94 -21.05
N ARG A 29 -1.70 -17.91 -20.44
CA ARG A 29 -1.76 -19.32 -20.85
C ARG A 29 -3.10 -19.99 -20.52
N ASN A 30 -3.74 -19.58 -19.42
CA ASN A 30 -5.06 -20.05 -18.99
C ASN A 30 -5.66 -19.06 -17.98
N PHE A 31 -6.92 -19.28 -17.59
CA PHE A 31 -7.63 -18.35 -16.70
C PHE A 31 -7.04 -18.31 -15.29
N GLU A 32 -6.59 -19.44 -14.75
CA GLU A 32 -5.96 -19.47 -13.43
C GLU A 32 -4.64 -18.69 -13.40
N GLY A 33 -3.78 -18.87 -14.41
CA GLY A 33 -2.55 -18.09 -14.57
C GLY A 33 -2.84 -16.60 -14.72
N PHE A 34 -3.88 -16.24 -15.46
CA PHE A 34 -4.34 -14.86 -15.58
C PHE A 34 -4.78 -14.31 -14.21
N ALA A 35 -5.64 -15.03 -13.50
CA ALA A 35 -6.15 -14.64 -12.19
C ALA A 35 -5.03 -14.45 -11.15
N GLU A 36 -4.04 -15.34 -11.13
CA GLU A 36 -2.86 -15.23 -10.26
C GLU A 36 -2.00 -14.02 -10.58
N SER A 37 -1.96 -13.63 -11.85
CA SER A 37 -1.18 -12.47 -12.31
C SER A 37 -1.81 -11.13 -11.92
N MET A 38 -3.10 -11.10 -11.56
CA MET A 38 -3.81 -9.84 -11.30
C MET A 38 -3.25 -9.07 -10.10
N MET A 39 -2.56 -9.71 -9.16
CA MET A 39 -1.90 -8.99 -8.06
C MET A 39 -0.79 -8.13 -8.64
N VAL A 40 0.13 -8.77 -9.36
CA VAL A 40 1.33 -8.14 -9.93
C VAL A 40 0.92 -7.14 -11.01
N ALA A 41 0.07 -7.53 -11.96
CA ALA A 41 -0.35 -6.66 -13.05
C ALA A 41 -0.97 -5.35 -12.52
N ILE A 42 -1.93 -5.43 -11.59
CA ILE A 42 -2.56 -4.23 -11.05
C ILE A 42 -1.61 -3.44 -10.12
N HIS A 43 -0.73 -4.11 -9.39
CA HIS A 43 0.31 -3.46 -8.59
C HIS A 43 1.25 -2.63 -9.47
N GLU A 44 1.81 -3.22 -10.52
CA GLU A 44 2.74 -2.54 -11.43
C GLU A 44 2.05 -1.44 -12.26
N GLU A 45 0.83 -1.67 -12.73
CA GLU A 45 0.04 -0.62 -13.40
C GLU A 45 -0.26 0.56 -12.47
N THR A 46 -0.35 0.31 -11.16
CA THR A 46 -0.51 1.40 -10.18
C THR A 46 0.77 2.23 -10.14
N HIS A 47 1.95 1.60 -10.17
CA HIS A 47 3.21 2.35 -10.29
C HIS A 47 3.29 3.13 -11.60
N MET A 48 2.90 2.52 -12.73
CA MET A 48 2.90 3.21 -14.03
C MET A 48 1.99 4.44 -14.01
N TRP A 49 0.85 4.37 -13.31
CA TRP A 49 -0.05 5.51 -13.18
C TRP A 49 0.48 6.57 -12.19
N ASP A 50 0.88 6.15 -11.00
CA ASP A 50 1.26 7.02 -9.87
C ASP A 50 2.57 7.76 -10.15
N LEU A 51 3.54 7.11 -10.81
CA LEU A 51 4.90 7.63 -10.99
C LEU A 51 5.14 8.32 -12.34
N ASP A 52 4.10 8.47 -13.16
CA ASP A 52 4.18 9.18 -14.43
C ASP A 52 4.67 10.63 -14.23
N PRO A 53 5.71 11.07 -14.96
CA PRO A 53 6.30 12.40 -14.81
C PRO A 53 5.33 13.57 -15.06
N SER A 54 4.21 13.34 -15.76
CA SER A 54 3.16 14.36 -15.95
C SER A 54 2.34 14.64 -14.69
N ARG A 55 2.39 13.75 -13.70
CA ARG A 55 1.59 13.81 -12.45
C ARG A 55 2.42 13.87 -11.18
N THR A 56 3.67 13.39 -11.26
CA THR A 56 4.56 13.23 -10.13
C THR A 56 5.91 13.86 -10.41
N ARG A 57 6.46 14.54 -9.40
CA ARG A 57 7.85 15.00 -9.38
C ARG A 57 8.53 14.41 -8.15
N TRP A 58 9.54 13.58 -8.39
CA TRP A 58 10.22 12.82 -7.35
C TRP A 58 10.61 13.69 -6.15
N ASP A 59 10.25 13.24 -4.95
CA ASP A 59 10.46 13.89 -3.66
C ASP A 59 9.83 15.29 -3.51
N VAL A 60 9.00 15.75 -4.45
CA VAL A 60 8.32 17.05 -4.37
C VAL A 60 6.83 16.85 -4.15
N HIS A 61 6.17 16.17 -5.09
CA HIS A 61 4.76 15.84 -4.99
C HIS A 61 4.45 14.55 -5.75
N ILE A 62 3.40 13.85 -5.32
CA ILE A 62 2.96 12.60 -5.91
C ILE A 62 1.53 12.68 -6.43
N ALA A 63 1.18 11.72 -7.29
CA ALA A 63 -0.18 11.30 -7.53
C ALA A 63 -0.42 9.91 -6.95
N ALA A 64 -1.66 9.61 -6.60
CA ALA A 64 -2.08 8.28 -6.16
C ALA A 64 -3.44 7.92 -6.74
N TRP A 65 -3.51 6.79 -7.44
CA TRP A 65 -4.77 6.20 -7.87
C TRP A 65 -5.54 5.66 -6.67
N ILE A 66 -6.77 6.11 -6.48
CA ILE A 66 -7.63 5.62 -5.39
C ILE A 66 -8.72 4.71 -5.93
N ASN A 67 -9.51 5.19 -6.88
CA ASN A 67 -10.52 4.41 -7.60
C ASN A 67 -10.95 5.15 -8.89
N ALA A 68 -11.91 4.59 -9.61
CA ALA A 68 -12.42 5.15 -10.86
C ALA A 68 -12.91 6.62 -10.74
N GLY A 69 -13.47 7.00 -9.60
CA GLY A 69 -14.04 8.33 -9.37
C GLY A 69 -13.19 9.24 -8.47
N GLN A 70 -12.03 8.78 -8.00
CA GLN A 70 -11.19 9.52 -7.06
C GLN A 70 -9.72 9.23 -7.32
N GLN A 71 -8.94 10.31 -7.46
CA GLN A 71 -7.49 10.27 -7.47
C GLN A 71 -6.97 11.38 -6.55
N ALA A 72 -5.82 11.17 -5.94
CA ALA A 72 -5.09 12.23 -5.25
C ALA A 72 -4.03 12.78 -6.20
N LEU A 73 -4.12 14.07 -6.56
CA LEU A 73 -3.19 14.72 -7.48
C LEU A 73 -2.43 15.84 -6.77
N THR A 74 -1.14 15.94 -7.11
CA THR A 74 -0.22 16.97 -6.60
C THR A 74 -0.23 17.01 -5.07
N VAL A 75 -0.03 15.84 -4.45
CA VAL A 75 0.08 15.68 -3.00
C VAL A 75 1.52 16.01 -2.59
N PRO A 76 1.78 17.10 -1.86
CA PRO A 76 3.14 17.46 -1.48
C PRO A 76 3.71 16.44 -0.51
N VAL A 77 4.95 16.00 -0.75
CA VAL A 77 5.68 15.08 0.13
C VAL A 77 6.90 15.71 0.78
N HIS A 78 7.37 16.86 0.27
CA HIS A 78 8.46 17.65 0.85
C HIS A 78 9.76 16.87 1.11
N GLY A 79 10.04 15.88 0.26
CA GLY A 79 11.17 14.98 0.38
C GLY A 79 11.00 13.94 1.49
N GLY A 80 11.68 14.19 2.61
CA GLY A 80 11.77 13.27 3.73
C GLY A 80 13.16 12.67 3.89
N PHE A 81 13.21 11.47 4.46
CA PHE A 81 14.42 10.77 4.82
C PHE A 81 14.40 9.33 4.27
N PRO A 82 15.55 8.66 4.12
CA PRO A 82 15.61 7.28 3.63
C PRO A 82 14.71 6.34 4.44
N ARG A 83 13.84 5.58 3.78
CA ARG A 83 12.91 4.66 4.47
C ARG A 83 13.62 3.58 5.27
N LYS A 84 14.88 3.25 4.94
CA LYS A 84 15.72 2.36 5.77
C LYS A 84 15.87 2.83 7.23
N GLU A 85 15.66 4.11 7.54
CA GLU A 85 15.70 4.62 8.92
C GLU A 85 14.64 4.01 9.84
N ILE A 86 13.61 3.37 9.29
CA ILE A 86 12.59 2.66 10.07
C ILE A 86 13.05 1.26 10.56
N LEU A 87 14.11 0.69 9.95
CA LEU A 87 14.63 -0.65 10.28
C LEU A 87 14.81 -0.89 11.79
N PRO A 88 15.39 0.06 12.57
CA PRO A 88 15.56 -0.16 14.00
C PRO A 88 14.26 -0.32 14.79
N LEU A 89 13.10 0.07 14.25
CA LEU A 89 11.79 -0.13 14.89
C LEU A 89 11.19 -1.52 14.59
N ILE A 90 11.75 -2.27 13.65
CA ILE A 90 11.34 -3.65 13.34
C ILE A 90 12.15 -4.59 14.23
N LYS A 91 11.49 -5.21 15.22
CA LYS A 91 12.13 -6.07 16.24
C LYS A 91 11.84 -7.56 16.07
N ASP A 92 10.97 -7.89 15.13
CA ASP A 92 10.60 -9.25 14.75
C ASP A 92 11.20 -9.60 13.38
N SER A 93 10.94 -10.82 12.92
CA SER A 93 11.34 -11.33 11.61
C SER A 93 10.16 -11.58 10.67
N LEU A 94 8.98 -11.01 10.96
CA LEU A 94 7.75 -11.33 10.25
C LEU A 94 7.79 -10.87 8.78
N SER A 95 8.49 -9.77 8.50
CA SER A 95 8.61 -9.16 7.17
C SER A 95 10.02 -9.27 6.58
N SER A 96 10.90 -10.15 7.08
CA SER A 96 12.33 -10.15 6.75
C SER A 96 12.63 -10.10 5.25
N SER A 97 11.92 -10.87 4.42
CA SER A 97 12.13 -10.89 2.97
C SER A 97 11.78 -9.56 2.29
N MET A 98 10.74 -8.88 2.77
CA MET A 98 10.38 -7.55 2.31
C MET A 98 11.29 -6.48 2.88
N ASP A 99 11.75 -6.63 4.11
CA ASP A 99 12.74 -5.73 4.71
C ASP A 99 14.05 -5.76 3.90
N ASP A 100 14.47 -6.94 3.41
CA ASP A 100 15.64 -7.08 2.55
C ASP A 100 15.50 -6.29 1.25
N ILE A 101 14.33 -6.35 0.63
CA ILE A 101 14.04 -5.67 -0.64
C ILE A 101 13.84 -4.18 -0.45
N TYR A 102 12.99 -3.76 0.48
CA TYR A 102 12.55 -2.38 0.56
C TYR A 102 13.43 -1.53 1.47
N LEU A 103 14.07 -2.11 2.47
CA LEU A 103 14.76 -1.35 3.52
C LEU A 103 16.27 -1.58 3.53
N ARG A 104 16.74 -2.82 3.33
CA ARG A 104 18.19 -3.15 3.39
C ARG A 104 18.89 -3.05 2.05
N ASP A 105 18.17 -3.22 0.94
CA ASP A 105 18.72 -2.96 -0.38
C ASP A 105 19.21 -1.51 -0.51
N ARG A 106 20.34 -1.35 -1.22
CA ARG A 106 21.07 -0.09 -1.32
C ARG A 106 20.28 1.00 -2.04
N THR A 107 19.44 0.65 -3.01
CA THR A 107 18.70 1.63 -3.82
C THR A 107 17.33 1.85 -3.21
N GLN A 108 16.62 0.76 -2.99
CA GLN A 108 15.26 0.75 -2.44
C GLN A 108 15.24 1.35 -1.02
N GLY A 109 16.25 1.10 -0.18
CA GLY A 109 16.34 1.67 1.16
C GLY A 109 16.49 3.19 1.21
N GLU A 110 16.95 3.81 0.12
CA GLU A 110 17.13 5.27 0.00
C GLU A 110 15.86 6.02 -0.42
N TYR A 111 14.83 5.30 -0.87
CA TYR A 111 13.56 5.93 -1.19
C TYR A 111 12.94 6.57 0.06
N ARG A 112 12.32 7.74 -0.13
CA ARG A 112 11.73 8.54 0.95
C ARG A 112 10.22 8.28 1.05
N LEU A 113 9.48 9.22 1.66
CA LEU A 113 8.03 9.09 1.84
C LEU A 113 7.28 8.77 0.54
N GLN A 114 7.73 9.33 -0.59
CA GLN A 114 7.16 8.99 -1.90
C GLN A 114 7.23 7.48 -2.20
N GLY A 115 8.39 6.85 -2.02
CA GLY A 115 8.53 5.42 -2.27
C GLY A 115 7.71 4.58 -1.29
N VAL A 116 7.62 5.01 -0.02
CA VAL A 116 6.75 4.34 0.97
C VAL A 116 5.28 4.40 0.56
N LEU A 117 4.79 5.58 0.12
CA LEU A 117 3.40 5.75 -0.30
C LEU A 117 3.09 5.05 -1.63
N ALA A 118 4.05 5.01 -2.57
CA ALA A 118 3.89 4.36 -3.86
C ALA A 118 3.74 2.84 -3.70
N GLU A 119 4.64 2.19 -2.96
CA GLU A 119 4.57 0.75 -2.66
C GLU A 119 3.30 0.40 -1.89
N GLN A 120 2.92 1.25 -0.94
CA GLN A 120 1.68 1.05 -0.19
C GLN A 120 0.44 1.15 -1.10
N ASN A 121 0.39 2.13 -2.00
CA ASN A 121 -0.73 2.29 -2.91
C ASN A 121 -0.84 1.15 -3.93
N ALA A 122 0.30 0.71 -4.47
CA ALA A 122 0.37 -0.41 -5.40
C ALA A 122 -0.04 -1.72 -4.71
N GLY A 123 0.49 -1.99 -3.51
CA GLY A 123 0.14 -3.16 -2.70
C GLY A 123 -1.35 -3.24 -2.38
N LEU A 124 -1.96 -2.13 -1.93
CA LEU A 124 -3.39 -2.11 -1.60
C LEU A 124 -4.30 -2.09 -2.84
N THR A 125 -3.79 -1.77 -4.04
CA THR A 125 -4.57 -1.81 -5.30
C THR A 125 -4.51 -3.20 -5.93
N GLY A 126 -3.37 -3.90 -5.80
CA GLY A 126 -3.23 -5.30 -6.22
C GLY A 126 -4.03 -6.28 -5.34
N LEU A 127 -3.99 -6.15 -4.00
CA LEU A 127 -4.71 -7.06 -3.09
C LEU A 127 -6.20 -7.26 -3.43
N PRO A 128 -7.01 -6.21 -3.67
CA PRO A 128 -8.41 -6.41 -4.04
C PRO A 128 -8.57 -7.04 -5.42
N ALA A 129 -7.65 -6.81 -6.37
CA ALA A 129 -7.71 -7.41 -7.69
C ALA A 129 -7.64 -8.95 -7.62
N VAL A 130 -6.82 -9.50 -6.72
CA VAL A 130 -6.76 -10.96 -6.50
C VAL A 130 -7.78 -11.48 -5.51
N THR A 131 -8.20 -10.66 -4.54
CA THR A 131 -9.23 -11.07 -3.56
C THR A 131 -10.55 -11.43 -4.26
N VAL A 132 -10.95 -10.68 -5.30
CA VAL A 132 -12.21 -10.94 -6.02
C VAL A 132 -12.16 -12.17 -6.93
N VAL A 133 -10.97 -12.65 -7.29
CA VAL A 133 -10.76 -13.86 -8.11
C VAL A 133 -10.11 -15.00 -7.33
N GLN A 134 -10.15 -14.97 -6.00
CA GLN A 134 -9.43 -15.92 -5.14
C GLN A 134 -9.74 -17.40 -5.40
N GLU A 135 -10.94 -17.69 -5.92
CA GLU A 135 -11.38 -19.05 -6.23
C GLU A 135 -10.55 -19.69 -7.37
N TYR A 136 -9.91 -18.86 -8.20
CA TYR A 136 -9.09 -19.28 -9.34
C TYR A 136 -7.58 -19.30 -9.04
N ILE A 137 -7.18 -18.87 -7.84
CA ILE A 137 -5.79 -18.88 -7.40
C ILE A 137 -5.44 -20.27 -6.89
N LYS A 138 -4.53 -20.95 -7.60
CA LYS A 138 -4.10 -22.34 -7.34
C LYS A 138 -2.61 -22.47 -7.00
N GLY A 139 -1.82 -21.44 -7.31
CA GLY A 139 -0.37 -21.38 -7.17
C GLY A 139 0.13 -20.14 -6.42
N VAL A 140 1.41 -19.84 -6.58
CA VAL A 140 2.17 -18.88 -5.75
C VAL A 140 2.09 -17.45 -6.26
N GLY A 141 1.61 -17.19 -7.49
CA GLY A 141 1.69 -15.87 -8.14
C GLY A 141 1.02 -14.72 -7.40
N ALA A 142 -0.04 -15.00 -6.63
CA ALA A 142 -0.74 -14.05 -5.76
C ALA A 142 -0.51 -14.32 -4.27
N GLY A 143 0.39 -15.26 -3.94
CA GLY A 143 0.55 -15.84 -2.60
C GLY A 143 1.12 -14.91 -1.54
N ASN A 144 1.56 -13.70 -1.93
CA ASN A 144 2.12 -12.69 -1.04
C ASN A 144 1.32 -11.37 -1.04
N ALA A 145 0.12 -11.34 -1.66
CA ALA A 145 -0.67 -10.11 -1.81
C ALA A 145 -0.99 -9.45 -0.46
N ARG A 146 -1.37 -10.27 0.54
CA ARG A 146 -1.63 -9.81 1.92
C ARG A 146 -0.35 -9.32 2.59
N ASP A 147 0.77 -10.04 2.43
CA ASP A 147 2.07 -9.65 2.98
C ASP A 147 2.50 -8.28 2.46
N ILE A 148 2.35 -8.03 1.15
CA ILE A 148 2.74 -6.77 0.51
C ILE A 148 1.91 -5.63 1.11
N ALA A 149 0.58 -5.78 1.17
CA ALA A 149 -0.30 -4.75 1.69
C ALA A 149 -0.12 -4.51 3.20
N ALA A 150 0.06 -5.57 3.99
CA ALA A 150 0.25 -5.48 5.43
C ALA A 150 1.61 -4.85 5.78
N THR A 151 2.67 -5.26 5.08
CA THR A 151 4.04 -4.81 5.35
C THR A 151 4.27 -3.37 4.91
N ASN A 152 3.79 -2.97 3.73
CA ASN A 152 3.95 -1.57 3.32
C ASN A 152 3.12 -0.61 4.18
N LEU A 153 1.98 -1.07 4.74
CA LEU A 153 1.23 -0.27 5.71
C LEU A 153 2.04 -0.11 7.00
N ARG A 154 2.67 -1.18 7.46
CA ARG A 154 3.60 -1.15 8.59
C ARG A 154 4.70 -0.13 8.34
N TYR A 155 5.30 -0.14 7.16
CA TYR A 155 6.37 0.80 6.82
C TYR A 155 5.90 2.25 6.82
N LEU A 156 4.70 2.54 6.29
CA LEU A 156 4.11 3.88 6.37
C LEU A 156 3.96 4.33 7.83
N LEU A 157 3.39 3.48 8.70
CA LEU A 157 3.18 3.81 10.11
C LEU A 157 4.51 4.02 10.85
N LEU A 158 5.50 3.17 10.61
CA LEU A 158 6.84 3.32 11.21
C LEU A 158 7.58 4.55 10.67
N TYR A 159 7.40 4.89 9.39
CA TYR A 159 7.96 6.10 8.79
C TYR A 159 7.38 7.36 9.45
N LEU A 160 6.07 7.39 9.72
CA LEU A 160 5.44 8.47 10.46
C LEU A 160 5.98 8.59 11.89
N ARG A 161 6.25 7.46 12.57
CA ARG A 161 6.90 7.46 13.90
C ARG A 161 8.31 8.06 13.84
N VAL A 162 9.14 7.61 12.90
CA VAL A 162 10.49 8.16 12.74
C VAL A 162 10.45 9.64 12.35
N ALA A 163 9.52 10.05 11.49
CA ALA A 163 9.32 11.46 11.15
C ALA A 163 9.04 12.30 12.41
N LYS A 164 8.10 11.85 13.25
CA LYS A 164 7.75 12.52 14.51
C LYS A 164 8.93 12.58 15.48
N ASP A 165 9.62 11.46 15.69
CA ASP A 165 10.60 11.33 16.78
C ASP A 165 11.99 11.86 16.43
N LYS A 166 12.37 11.83 15.14
CA LYS A 166 13.73 12.18 14.69
C LYS A 166 13.80 13.34 13.70
N HIS A 167 12.69 13.66 13.03
CA HIS A 167 12.65 14.70 11.99
C HIS A 167 11.53 15.73 12.25
N PRO A 168 11.53 16.43 13.40
CA PRO A 168 10.39 17.25 13.85
C PRO A 168 10.02 18.40 12.89
N ASP A 169 11.00 18.99 12.19
CA ASP A 169 10.76 20.03 11.18
C ASP A 169 10.03 19.46 9.97
N TYR A 170 10.46 18.27 9.52
CA TYR A 170 9.82 17.57 8.42
C TYR A 170 8.42 17.12 8.82
N TRP A 171 8.25 16.50 10.00
CA TRP A 171 6.95 16.12 10.56
C TRP A 171 5.97 17.28 10.60
N THR A 172 6.40 18.44 11.15
CA THR A 172 5.57 19.65 11.20
C THR A 172 5.10 20.05 9.81
N ARG A 173 6.01 20.02 8.82
CA ARG A 173 5.70 20.35 7.43
C ARG A 173 4.68 19.39 6.81
N ILE A 174 4.91 18.08 6.88
CA ILE A 174 4.01 17.11 6.26
C ILE A 174 2.66 16.96 7.00
N LYS A 175 2.62 17.20 8.31
CA LYS A 175 1.38 17.23 9.10
C LYS A 175 0.53 18.48 8.80
N ALA A 176 1.13 19.54 8.29
CA ALA A 176 0.38 20.72 7.84
C ALA A 176 -0.30 20.48 6.47
N GLU A 177 0.06 19.43 5.72
CA GLU A 177 -0.45 19.17 4.37
C GLU A 177 -1.78 18.41 4.36
N PRO A 178 -2.93 19.04 4.06
CA PRO A 178 -4.24 18.40 4.17
C PRO A 178 -4.39 17.22 3.20
N LYS A 179 -3.89 17.38 1.96
CA LYS A 179 -3.94 16.31 0.95
C LYS A 179 -3.16 15.07 1.37
N LEU A 180 -2.02 15.26 2.03
CA LEU A 180 -1.20 14.14 2.49
C LEU A 180 -1.84 13.43 3.69
N ARG A 181 -2.44 14.19 4.61
CA ARG A 181 -3.24 13.65 5.71
C ARG A 181 -4.40 12.80 5.21
N ASP A 182 -5.15 13.32 4.24
CA ASP A 182 -6.27 12.62 3.64
C ASP A 182 -5.82 11.36 2.89
N LEU A 183 -4.69 11.42 2.17
CA LEU A 183 -4.13 10.27 1.48
C LEU A 183 -3.68 9.18 2.46
N VAL A 184 -2.92 9.53 3.50
CA VAL A 184 -2.46 8.58 4.52
C VAL A 184 -3.65 7.89 5.21
N LEU A 185 -4.67 8.66 5.59
CA LEU A 185 -5.88 8.09 6.17
C LEU A 185 -6.59 7.17 5.18
N THR A 186 -6.74 7.61 3.93
CA THR A 186 -7.39 6.80 2.88
C THR A 186 -6.65 5.49 2.64
N GLN A 187 -5.33 5.51 2.55
CA GLN A 187 -4.53 4.30 2.38
C GLN A 187 -4.67 3.36 3.59
N PHE A 188 -4.62 3.88 4.83
CA PHE A 188 -4.83 3.08 6.02
C PHE A 188 -6.20 2.40 6.03
N LEU A 189 -7.29 3.17 5.85
CA LEU A 189 -8.66 2.65 5.90
C LEU A 189 -8.93 1.62 4.79
N ARG A 190 -8.47 1.89 3.57
CA ARG A 190 -8.62 0.97 2.43
C ARG A 190 -7.85 -0.33 2.66
N THR A 191 -6.63 -0.22 3.20
CA THR A 191 -5.81 -1.39 3.47
C THR A 191 -6.39 -2.24 4.59
N ALA A 192 -6.83 -1.60 5.68
CA ALA A 192 -7.55 -2.26 6.76
C ALA A 192 -8.76 -3.04 6.25
N TYR A 193 -9.59 -2.40 5.42
CA TYR A 193 -10.75 -3.04 4.80
C TYR A 193 -10.37 -4.28 3.98
N TRP A 194 -9.37 -4.17 3.10
CA TRP A 194 -9.00 -5.28 2.22
C TRP A 194 -8.22 -6.40 2.93
N LEU A 195 -7.44 -6.08 3.96
CA LEU A 195 -6.83 -7.09 4.84
C LEU A 195 -7.91 -7.86 5.61
N GLU A 196 -9.01 -7.22 6.03
CA GLU A 196 -10.15 -7.92 6.61
C GLU A 196 -10.84 -8.82 5.57
N LYS A 197 -11.16 -8.29 4.38
CA LYS A 197 -11.91 -9.06 3.36
C LYS A 197 -11.12 -10.23 2.78
N SER A 198 -9.80 -10.14 2.74
CA SER A 198 -8.95 -11.23 2.25
C SER A 198 -8.55 -12.23 3.33
N ALA A 199 -8.90 -12.01 4.62
CA ALA A 199 -8.47 -12.88 5.73
C ALA A 199 -8.94 -14.34 5.62
N PRO A 200 -10.17 -14.63 5.14
CA PRO A 200 -10.58 -16.02 4.91
C PRO A 200 -9.71 -16.77 3.88
N TYR A 201 -8.90 -16.05 3.11
CA TYR A 201 -8.06 -16.58 2.04
C TYR A 201 -6.56 -16.44 2.35
N THR A 202 -6.17 -16.23 3.61
CA THR A 202 -4.76 -16.09 4.00
C THR A 202 -3.90 -17.24 3.45
N GLY A 203 -4.36 -18.49 3.51
CA GLY A 203 -3.62 -19.64 2.96
C GLY A 203 -3.40 -19.64 1.44
N LYS A 204 -4.05 -18.74 0.69
CA LYS A 204 -3.87 -18.54 -0.76
C LYS A 204 -3.24 -17.20 -1.13
N LEU A 205 -3.54 -16.17 -0.35
CA LEU A 205 -3.21 -14.77 -0.66
C LEU A 205 -2.11 -14.20 0.23
N GLY A 206 -1.60 -14.96 1.19
CA GLY A 206 -0.53 -14.52 2.06
C GLY A 206 0.30 -15.65 2.63
N SER A 207 1.44 -15.29 3.21
CA SER A 207 2.22 -16.20 4.04
C SER A 207 1.50 -16.48 5.36
N ARG A 208 2.05 -17.45 6.11
CA ARG A 208 1.63 -17.75 7.49
C ARG A 208 1.76 -16.57 8.46
N ASP A 209 2.54 -15.55 8.11
CA ASP A 209 2.85 -14.41 8.97
C ASP A 209 2.04 -13.16 8.59
N ALA A 210 1.29 -13.16 7.47
CA ALA A 210 0.50 -12.02 7.00
C ALA A 210 -0.47 -11.45 8.07
N ASP A 211 -1.13 -12.33 8.83
CA ASP A 211 -2.05 -11.92 9.90
C ASP A 211 -1.32 -11.33 11.10
N LYS A 212 -0.12 -11.85 11.40
CA LYS A 212 0.73 -11.32 12.48
C LYS A 212 1.28 -9.95 12.11
N ILE A 213 1.75 -9.76 10.87
CA ILE A 213 2.16 -8.45 10.34
C ILE A 213 1.00 -7.47 10.44
N THR A 214 -0.18 -7.89 9.98
CA THR A 214 -1.41 -7.07 10.06
C THR A 214 -1.69 -6.63 11.49
N ALA A 215 -1.58 -7.52 12.48
CA ALA A 215 -1.78 -7.17 13.88
C ALA A 215 -0.82 -6.08 14.38
N THR A 216 0.45 -6.08 13.92
CA THR A 216 1.42 -5.03 14.31
C THR A 216 1.02 -3.63 13.82
N ASN A 217 0.26 -3.52 12.73
CA ASN A 217 -0.23 -2.22 12.22
C ASN A 217 -1.19 -1.53 13.20
N TYR A 218 -1.84 -2.32 14.06
CA TYR A 218 -2.79 -1.83 15.07
C TYR A 218 -2.18 -1.69 16.46
N ALA A 219 -0.84 -1.79 16.59
CA ALA A 219 -0.17 -1.48 17.85
C ALA A 219 -0.53 -0.04 18.30
N PRO A 220 -0.74 0.20 19.61
CA PRO A 220 -1.24 1.49 20.12
C PRO A 220 -0.41 2.68 19.63
N GLU A 221 0.90 2.54 19.56
CA GLU A 221 1.81 3.60 19.11
C GLU A 221 1.72 3.89 17.59
N ASN A 222 1.35 2.88 16.78
CA ASN A 222 1.13 3.06 15.35
C ASN A 222 -0.21 3.76 15.08
N ILE A 223 -1.24 3.39 15.83
CA ILE A 223 -2.55 4.09 15.78
C ILE A 223 -2.40 5.52 16.29
N ALA A 224 -1.70 5.74 17.41
CA ALA A 224 -1.50 7.07 17.96
C ALA A 224 -0.80 8.02 16.98
N VAL A 225 0.25 7.56 16.27
CA VAL A 225 0.92 8.41 15.27
C VAL A 225 0.02 8.69 14.06
N LEU A 226 -0.79 7.72 13.63
CA LEU A 226 -1.72 7.89 12.51
C LEU A 226 -2.79 8.93 12.85
N GLU A 227 -3.41 8.79 14.02
CA GLU A 227 -4.45 9.71 14.47
C GLU A 227 -3.90 11.11 14.70
N GLU A 228 -2.70 11.21 15.24
CA GLU A 228 -2.02 12.50 15.39
C GLU A 228 -1.72 13.13 14.03
N PHE A 229 -1.15 12.36 13.09
CA PHE A 229 -0.81 12.84 11.75
C PHE A 229 -2.06 13.33 11.01
N THR A 230 -3.09 12.49 10.97
CA THR A 230 -4.30 12.74 10.18
C THR A 230 -5.26 13.71 10.87
N GLY A 231 -5.20 13.85 12.19
CA GLY A 231 -6.18 14.58 12.99
C GLY A 231 -7.57 13.93 12.94
N ARG A 232 -7.62 12.61 12.77
CA ARG A 232 -8.84 11.80 12.76
C ARG A 232 -8.68 10.62 13.69
N LYS A 233 -9.75 10.26 14.41
CA LYS A 233 -9.79 9.03 15.20
C LYS A 233 -10.13 7.87 14.29
N VAL A 234 -9.48 6.73 14.49
CA VAL A 234 -9.78 5.50 13.75
C VAL A 234 -10.36 4.47 14.69
N ARG A 235 -11.48 3.86 14.29
CA ARG A 235 -12.05 2.75 15.04
C ARG A 235 -11.25 1.47 14.81
N VAL A 236 -10.80 0.87 15.91
CA VAL A 236 -10.01 -0.37 15.95
C VAL A 236 -10.76 -1.53 16.61
N ASP A 237 -12.02 -1.34 17.00
CA ASP A 237 -12.87 -2.40 17.51
C ASP A 237 -13.34 -3.32 16.38
N ALA A 238 -13.58 -4.60 16.69
CA ALA A 238 -13.77 -5.71 15.76
C ALA A 238 -15.02 -5.65 14.85
N GLN A 239 -15.60 -4.48 14.60
CA GLN A 239 -16.74 -4.26 13.73
C GLN A 239 -16.36 -3.50 12.45
N LYS A 240 -15.80 -4.26 11.51
CA LYS A 240 -16.15 -4.35 10.07
C LYS A 240 -16.08 -3.11 9.16
N HIS A 241 -15.87 -1.90 9.64
CA HIS A 241 -15.60 -0.73 8.81
C HIS A 241 -14.84 0.30 9.64
N CYS A 242 -13.52 0.43 9.44
CA CYS A 242 -12.83 1.65 9.86
C CYS A 242 -13.52 2.83 9.13
N THR A 243 -14.32 3.58 9.85
CA THR A 243 -14.95 4.82 9.40
C THR A 243 -14.26 5.95 10.15
N ALA A 244 -13.96 7.04 9.43
CA ALA A 244 -13.41 8.27 9.96
C ALA A 244 -14.52 9.27 10.28
#